data_AF-A0A923IHD9-F1
#
_entry.id   AF-A0A923IHD9-F1
#
_cell.length_a   1.000
_cell.length_b   1.000
_cell.length_c   1.000
_cell.angle_alpha   90.00
_cell.angle_beta   90.00
_cell.angle_gamma   90.00
#
_symmetry.space_group_name_H-M   'P 1'
#
loop_
_entity.id
_entity.type
_entity.pdbx_description
1 polymer ?
#
loop_
_entity_poly.entity_id
_entity_poly.type
_entity_poly.pdbx_seq_one_letter_code
_entity_poly.pdbx_strand_id
1 'polypeptide(L)'
;MDKIREQLRNPIITAAVGLVVGLIIGLPILGWAVWPVKWVDAEPKFLREDLKQDYLCMTIDSFLVRQDPVAAKTRFDLLGEDASAQLDAFKPGTCNLNEAEINAFRAVVLGPSVPLPVTTVTPVETEKPAAPKNIGLVVGLCLVTLLVGAGLVYLLVFRNRGGSGAESPVAVAHDLSRQAPRTDFSAQGQEAPISQFMTTYMIGDDLYDDSFSIDSPTGEFLGECGVGISDTIGVGDPKKVTAFEVWLFDKNDIQTITKVVMSPHAMNDSAIRARLESKGEPIEVEADKRVVLETATLVLEARVVDLNLGGGALPENSYFDRLTLELAVWPKTSA
;
A
#
# COMPACT_ATOMS: atom_id res chain seq x y z
N MET A 1 16.28 -9.63 -39.24
CA MET A 1 17.00 -10.04 -38.01
C MET A 1 17.78 -8.88 -37.39
N ASP A 2 18.07 -7.82 -38.14
CA ASP A 2 18.95 -6.74 -37.70
C ASP A 2 18.31 -5.80 -36.66
N LYS A 3 16.99 -5.52 -36.76
CA LYS A 3 16.26 -4.72 -35.75
C LYS A 3 16.19 -5.37 -34.36
N ILE A 4 16.13 -6.71 -34.30
CA ILE A 4 16.10 -7.46 -33.04
C ILE A 4 17.48 -7.43 -32.36
N ARG A 5 18.55 -7.54 -33.16
CA ARG A 5 19.94 -7.42 -32.68
C ARG A 5 20.28 -6.03 -32.17
N GLU A 6 19.72 -4.99 -32.79
CA GLU A 6 19.92 -3.60 -32.37
C GLU A 6 19.24 -3.30 -31.02
N GLN A 7 18.05 -3.86 -30.79
CA GLN A 7 17.32 -3.74 -29.51
C GLN A 7 17.96 -4.55 -28.36
N LEU A 8 18.56 -5.71 -28.65
CA LEU A 8 19.30 -6.54 -27.68
C LEU A 8 20.68 -5.97 -27.28
N ARG A 9 21.08 -4.83 -27.86
CA ARG A 9 22.32 -4.14 -27.49
C ARG A 9 22.14 -3.19 -26.31
N ASN A 10 20.89 -2.89 -25.94
CA ASN A 10 20.56 -2.12 -24.75
C ASN A 10 20.48 -3.06 -23.53
N PRO A 11 21.31 -2.86 -22.49
CA PRO A 11 21.40 -3.76 -21.34
C PRO A 11 20.08 -3.95 -20.60
N ILE A 12 19.21 -2.92 -20.59
CA ILE A 12 17.90 -2.98 -19.93
C ILE A 12 16.93 -3.90 -20.70
N ILE A 13 16.95 -3.84 -22.03
CA ILE A 13 16.09 -4.67 -22.88
C ILE A 13 16.53 -6.13 -22.80
N THR A 14 17.84 -6.37 -22.78
CA THR A 14 18.40 -7.73 -22.63
C THR A 14 18.09 -8.32 -21.26
N ALA A 15 18.15 -7.53 -20.19
CA ALA A 15 17.74 -7.95 -18.86
C ALA A 15 16.24 -8.27 -18.80
N ALA A 16 15.39 -7.42 -19.38
CA ALA A 16 13.94 -7.63 -19.44
C ALA A 16 13.57 -8.91 -20.22
N VAL A 17 14.20 -9.12 -21.39
CA VAL A 17 13.99 -10.34 -22.19
C VAL A 17 14.48 -11.57 -21.45
N GLY A 18 15.64 -11.51 -20.79
CA GLY A 18 16.17 -12.60 -19.96
C GLY A 18 15.24 -12.97 -18.81
N LEU A 19 14.66 -11.98 -18.12
CA LEU A 19 13.70 -12.20 -17.05
C LEU A 19 12.42 -12.86 -17.56
N VAL A 20 11.87 -12.39 -18.67
CA VAL A 20 10.65 -12.97 -19.29
C VAL A 20 10.91 -14.41 -19.72
N VAL A 21 12.03 -14.69 -20.37
CA VAL A 21 12.41 -16.05 -20.77
C VAL A 21 12.62 -16.94 -19.54
N GLY A 22 13.28 -16.44 -18.50
CA GLY A 22 13.47 -17.16 -17.25
C GLY A 22 12.16 -17.49 -16.54
N LEU A 23 11.19 -16.57 -16.54
CA LEU A 23 9.86 -16.77 -15.96
C LEU A 23 9.06 -17.83 -16.72
N ILE A 24 9.12 -17.81 -18.06
CA ILE A 24 8.44 -18.78 -18.94
C ILE A 24 9.04 -20.19 -18.83
N ILE A 25 10.34 -20.30 -18.53
CA ILE A 25 10.97 -21.60 -18.31
C ILE A 25 10.75 -22.07 -16.88
N GLY A 26 10.90 -21.19 -15.89
CA GLY A 26 10.83 -21.54 -14.48
C GLY A 26 9.43 -21.93 -14.00
N LEU A 27 8.41 -21.15 -14.34
CA LEU A 27 7.06 -21.38 -13.82
C LEU A 27 6.29 -22.47 -14.58
N PRO A 28 6.07 -22.35 -15.91
CA PRO A 28 5.33 -23.35 -16.68
C PRO A 28 6.07 -24.69 -16.82
N ILE A 29 7.35 -24.66 -17.21
CA ILE A 29 8.06 -25.88 -17.61
C ILE A 29 8.56 -26.62 -16.38
N LEU A 30 9.32 -25.95 -15.51
CA LEU A 30 9.86 -26.61 -14.32
C LEU A 30 8.78 -26.78 -13.24
N GLY A 31 8.02 -25.73 -12.94
CA GLY A 31 7.03 -25.73 -11.85
C GLY A 31 5.81 -26.64 -12.07
N TRP A 32 5.34 -26.80 -13.31
CA TRP A 32 4.11 -27.55 -13.59
C TRP A 32 4.31 -28.80 -14.46
N ALA A 33 5.27 -28.80 -15.39
CA ALA A 33 5.48 -29.96 -16.28
C ALA A 33 6.41 -31.01 -15.67
N VAL A 34 7.45 -30.60 -14.94
CA VAL A 34 8.39 -31.52 -14.28
C VAL A 34 7.89 -31.94 -12.88
N TRP A 35 7.20 -31.04 -12.17
CA TRP A 35 6.74 -31.28 -10.78
C TRP A 35 5.24 -30.99 -10.59
N PRO A 36 4.33 -31.82 -11.12
CA PRO A 36 2.90 -31.58 -11.01
C PRO A 36 2.44 -31.63 -9.54
N VAL A 37 1.80 -30.56 -9.08
CA VAL A 37 1.19 -30.49 -7.75
C VAL A 37 -0.03 -31.42 -7.74
N LYS A 38 0.06 -32.50 -6.95
CA LYS A 38 -1.09 -33.38 -6.69
C LYS A 38 -1.87 -32.78 -5.52
N TRP A 39 -3.05 -32.25 -5.82
CA TRP A 39 -4.01 -31.91 -4.78
C TRP A 39 -4.60 -33.21 -4.25
N VAL A 40 -4.38 -33.46 -2.96
CA VAL A 40 -4.97 -34.59 -2.23
C VAL A 40 -5.90 -33.97 -1.20
N ASP A 41 -7.16 -34.38 -1.20
CA ASP A 41 -8.14 -33.89 -0.23
C ASP A 41 -7.65 -34.21 1.20
N ALA A 42 -7.68 -33.21 2.08
CA ALA A 42 -7.26 -33.38 3.46
C ALA A 42 -8.35 -34.11 4.26
N GLU A 43 -8.00 -35.24 4.85
CA GLU A 43 -8.88 -36.00 5.74
C GLU A 43 -9.05 -35.29 7.11
N PRO A 44 -10.19 -35.53 7.82
CA PRO A 44 -10.48 -34.96 9.15
C PRO A 44 -9.37 -35.11 10.20
N LYS A 45 -8.51 -36.14 10.11
CA LYS A 45 -7.34 -36.29 10.98
C LYS A 45 -6.35 -35.11 10.97
N PHE A 46 -6.32 -34.34 9.88
CA PHE A 46 -5.44 -33.17 9.72
C PHE A 46 -6.07 -31.86 10.22
N LEU A 47 -7.30 -31.91 10.74
CA LEU A 47 -7.97 -30.74 11.31
C LEU A 47 -7.27 -30.27 12.59
N ARG A 48 -7.45 -28.98 12.90
CA ARG A 48 -7.08 -28.40 14.21
C ARG A 48 -7.97 -28.99 15.30
N GLU A 49 -7.47 -29.02 16.54
CA GLU A 49 -8.10 -29.74 17.66
C GLU A 49 -9.54 -29.30 17.95
N ASP A 50 -9.83 -28.00 17.84
CA ASP A 50 -11.18 -27.44 17.96
C ASP A 50 -12.12 -27.96 16.84
N LEU A 51 -11.64 -28.01 15.60
CA LEU A 51 -12.41 -28.50 14.46
C LEU A 51 -12.61 -30.01 14.47
N LYS A 52 -11.69 -30.77 15.08
CA LYS A 52 -11.88 -32.21 15.33
C LYS A 52 -13.05 -32.44 16.30
N GLN A 53 -13.20 -31.59 17.32
CA GLN A 53 -14.35 -31.62 18.22
C GLN A 53 -15.65 -31.30 17.50
N ASP A 54 -15.68 -30.27 16.65
CA ASP A 54 -16.87 -29.93 15.85
C ASP A 54 -17.27 -31.06 14.89
N TYR A 55 -16.29 -31.68 14.22
CA TYR A 55 -16.51 -32.83 13.35
C TYR A 55 -17.04 -34.04 14.12
N LEU A 56 -16.53 -34.29 15.32
CA LEU A 56 -17.04 -35.34 16.20
C LEU A 56 -18.50 -35.05 16.62
N CYS A 57 -18.83 -33.80 16.96
CA CYS A 57 -20.20 -33.39 17.26
C CYS A 57 -21.15 -33.66 16.09
N MET A 58 -20.77 -33.26 14.87
CA MET A 58 -21.56 -33.55 13.66
C MET A 58 -21.71 -35.04 13.40
N THR A 59 -20.68 -35.83 13.70
CA THR A 59 -20.70 -37.28 13.51
C THR A 59 -21.67 -37.95 14.49
N ILE A 60 -21.65 -37.53 15.77
CA ILE A 60 -22.58 -38.01 16.80
C ILE A 60 -24.00 -37.59 16.45
N ASP A 61 -24.24 -36.32 16.13
CA ASP A 61 -25.57 -35.81 15.77
C ASP A 61 -26.15 -36.54 14.54
N SER A 62 -25.35 -36.73 13.49
CA SER A 62 -25.77 -37.52 12.33
C SER A 62 -26.10 -38.97 12.70
N PHE A 63 -25.42 -39.58 13.66
CA PHE A 63 -25.74 -40.92 14.14
C PHE A 63 -27.06 -40.94 14.90
N LEU A 64 -27.32 -39.96 15.76
CA LEU A 64 -28.58 -39.87 16.51
C LEU A 64 -29.79 -39.72 15.58
N VAL A 65 -29.63 -38.93 14.51
CA VAL A 65 -30.71 -38.71 13.54
C VAL A 65 -30.90 -39.90 12.60
N ARG A 66 -29.83 -40.48 12.06
CA ARG A 66 -29.92 -41.53 11.02
C ARG A 66 -29.89 -42.96 11.57
N GLN A 67 -29.45 -43.14 12.81
CA GLN A 67 -29.25 -44.43 13.47
C GLN A 67 -28.44 -45.43 12.62
N ASP A 68 -27.49 -44.93 11.83
CA ASP A 68 -26.63 -45.73 10.94
C ASP A 68 -25.26 -45.97 11.60
N PRO A 69 -25.03 -47.18 12.18
CA PRO A 69 -23.81 -47.48 12.91
C PRO A 69 -22.59 -47.62 12.00
N VAL A 70 -22.79 -47.97 10.73
CA VAL A 70 -21.69 -48.19 9.77
C VAL A 70 -21.14 -46.84 9.35
N ALA A 71 -22.02 -45.93 8.94
CA ALA A 71 -21.61 -44.59 8.56
C ALA A 71 -21.02 -43.81 9.74
N ALA A 72 -21.53 -44.03 10.96
CA ALA A 72 -20.96 -43.47 12.18
C ALA A 72 -19.52 -43.94 12.41
N LYS A 73 -19.27 -45.25 12.32
CA LYS A 73 -17.93 -45.81 12.47
C LYS A 73 -16.98 -45.32 11.38
N THR A 74 -17.39 -45.36 10.11
CA THR A 74 -16.55 -44.88 9.00
C THR A 74 -16.15 -43.41 9.18
N ARG A 75 -17.09 -42.53 9.57
CA ARG A 75 -16.79 -41.12 9.80
C ARG A 75 -15.90 -40.90 11.01
N PHE A 76 -16.08 -41.68 12.07
CA PHE A 76 -15.23 -41.63 13.25
C PHE A 76 -13.80 -42.07 12.96
N ASP A 77 -13.62 -43.15 12.18
CA ASP A 77 -12.30 -43.66 11.82
C ASP A 77 -11.49 -42.64 10.99
N LEU A 78 -12.15 -41.68 10.30
CA LEU A 78 -11.49 -40.57 9.58
C LEU A 78 -10.79 -39.53 10.48
N LEU A 79 -11.11 -39.49 11.78
CA LEU A 79 -10.41 -38.65 12.76
C LEU A 79 -9.00 -39.19 13.09
N GLY A 80 -8.70 -40.43 12.71
CA GLY A 80 -7.40 -41.06 12.91
C GLY A 80 -7.22 -41.69 14.30
N GLU A 81 -5.97 -41.91 14.69
CA GLU A 81 -5.62 -42.67 15.90
C GLU A 81 -6.05 -41.96 17.20
N ASP A 82 -6.14 -40.62 17.18
CA ASP A 82 -6.54 -39.80 18.34
C ASP A 82 -8.06 -39.80 18.59
N ALA A 83 -8.86 -40.38 17.69
CA ALA A 83 -10.31 -40.31 17.74
C ALA A 83 -10.90 -40.88 19.03
N SER A 84 -10.34 -41.99 19.54
CA SER A 84 -10.75 -42.62 20.80
C SER A 84 -10.46 -41.73 21.99
N ALA A 85 -9.26 -41.14 22.07
CA ALA A 85 -8.88 -40.22 23.12
C ALA A 85 -9.77 -38.96 23.14
N GLN A 86 -10.14 -38.44 21.97
CA GLN A 86 -11.06 -37.31 21.85
C GLN A 86 -12.49 -37.67 22.29
N LEU A 87 -12.96 -38.87 21.97
CA LEU A 87 -14.26 -39.36 22.41
C LEU A 87 -14.30 -39.60 23.92
N ASP A 88 -13.19 -40.04 24.53
CA ASP A 88 -13.07 -40.23 25.98
C ASP A 88 -13.02 -38.89 26.73
N ALA A 89 -12.34 -37.88 26.15
CA ALA A 89 -12.29 -36.53 26.68
C ALA A 89 -13.60 -35.74 26.51
N PHE A 90 -14.56 -36.27 25.75
CA PHE A 90 -15.82 -35.60 25.41
C PHE A 90 -16.77 -35.52 26.61
N LYS A 91 -17.15 -34.30 27.01
CA LYS A 91 -17.98 -34.03 28.20
C LYS A 91 -19.47 -33.90 27.84
N PRO A 92 -20.39 -34.41 28.70
CA PRO A 92 -21.81 -34.16 28.52
C PRO A 92 -22.12 -32.66 28.59
N GLY A 93 -23.05 -32.19 27.75
CA GLY A 93 -23.36 -30.77 27.55
C GLY A 93 -22.56 -30.10 26.44
N THR A 94 -21.49 -30.72 25.93
CA THR A 94 -20.80 -30.27 24.72
C THR A 94 -21.70 -30.54 23.50
N CYS A 95 -21.87 -29.55 22.63
CA CYS A 95 -22.72 -29.64 21.44
C CYS A 95 -24.20 -30.02 21.73
N ASN A 96 -24.71 -29.66 22.91
CA ASN A 96 -26.05 -30.00 23.42
C ASN A 96 -26.33 -31.51 23.52
N LEU A 97 -25.29 -32.34 23.56
CA LEU A 97 -25.42 -33.79 23.68
C LEU A 97 -25.49 -34.21 25.16
N ASN A 98 -26.41 -35.12 25.47
CA ASN A 98 -26.52 -35.71 26.80
C ASN A 98 -25.64 -36.95 26.97
N GLU A 99 -25.45 -37.39 28.21
CA GLU A 99 -24.58 -38.52 28.53
C GLU A 99 -25.06 -39.85 27.91
N ALA A 100 -26.38 -40.03 27.77
CA ALA A 100 -26.95 -41.23 27.16
C ALA A 100 -26.65 -41.33 25.66
N GLU A 101 -26.72 -40.21 24.94
CA GLU A 101 -26.42 -40.10 23.51
C GLU A 101 -24.94 -40.37 23.21
N ILE A 102 -24.05 -39.79 24.01
CA ILE A 102 -22.60 -40.00 23.89
C ILE A 102 -22.25 -41.48 24.15
N ASN A 103 -22.86 -42.10 25.16
CA ASN A 103 -22.63 -43.50 25.49
C ASN A 103 -23.23 -44.46 24.43
N ALA A 104 -24.37 -44.11 23.82
CA ALA A 104 -24.94 -44.87 22.71
C ALA A 104 -24.01 -44.85 21.48
N PHE A 105 -23.42 -43.69 21.16
CA PHE A 105 -22.42 -43.58 20.10
C PHE A 105 -21.14 -44.37 20.41
N ARG A 106 -20.60 -44.25 21.63
CA ARG A 106 -19.43 -45.03 22.09
C ARG A 106 -19.62 -46.53 21.91
N ALA A 107 -20.78 -47.06 22.28
CA ALA A 107 -21.08 -48.49 22.16
C ALA A 107 -21.03 -48.99 20.70
N VAL A 108 -21.41 -48.14 19.76
CA VAL A 108 -21.45 -48.47 18.32
C VAL A 108 -20.07 -48.40 17.67
N VAL A 109 -19.27 -47.41 18.05
CA VAL A 109 -18.00 -47.11 17.37
C VAL A 109 -16.82 -47.86 17.97
N LEU A 110 -16.88 -48.15 19.28
CA LEU A 110 -15.87 -48.92 20.03
C LEU A 110 -16.26 -50.40 20.23
N GLY A 111 -17.50 -50.77 19.90
CA GLY A 111 -18.00 -52.15 19.99
C GLY A 111 -17.41 -53.08 18.92
N PRO A 112 -17.52 -54.41 19.09
CA PRO A 112 -17.05 -55.38 18.10
C PRO A 112 -17.82 -55.19 16.78
N SER A 113 -17.07 -55.07 15.68
CA SER A 113 -17.63 -54.84 14.34
C SER A 113 -18.62 -55.95 13.97
N VAL A 114 -19.87 -55.59 13.71
CA VAL A 114 -20.84 -56.48 13.04
C VAL A 114 -20.43 -56.55 11.56
N PRO A 115 -20.08 -57.72 11.02
CA PRO A 115 -19.78 -57.85 9.60
C PRO A 115 -21.09 -57.72 8.81
N LEU A 116 -21.20 -56.68 7.99
CA LEU A 116 -22.22 -56.60 6.95
C LEU A 116 -21.73 -57.31 5.68
N PRO A 117 -22.64 -57.80 4.83
CA PRO A 117 -22.27 -58.42 3.56
C PRO A 117 -21.41 -57.46 2.76
N VAL A 118 -20.28 -57.97 2.29
CA VAL A 118 -19.37 -57.28 1.38
C VAL A 118 -20.19 -56.91 0.14
N THR A 119 -20.72 -55.70 0.12
CA THR A 119 -20.97 -55.05 -1.16
C THR A 119 -19.59 -54.68 -1.62
N THR A 120 -19.06 -55.44 -2.58
CA THR A 120 -17.82 -55.08 -3.26
C THR A 120 -18.03 -53.68 -3.83
N VAL A 121 -17.60 -52.67 -3.09
CA VAL A 121 -17.27 -51.39 -3.67
C VAL A 121 -16.07 -51.68 -4.56
N THR A 122 -16.36 -51.99 -5.82
CA THR A 122 -15.39 -51.80 -6.88
C THR A 122 -14.78 -50.43 -6.62
N PRO A 123 -13.44 -50.30 -6.50
CA PRO A 123 -12.86 -48.97 -6.41
C PRO A 123 -13.40 -48.23 -7.62
N VAL A 124 -14.19 -47.18 -7.36
CA VAL A 124 -14.45 -46.19 -8.40
C VAL A 124 -13.07 -45.63 -8.65
N GLU A 125 -12.43 -46.16 -9.69
CA GLU A 125 -11.33 -45.49 -10.34
C GLU A 125 -11.92 -44.12 -10.68
N THR A 126 -11.55 -43.12 -9.87
CA THR A 126 -11.91 -41.74 -10.14
C THR A 126 -11.33 -41.46 -11.50
N GLU A 127 -12.21 -41.48 -12.51
CA GLU A 127 -11.87 -41.21 -13.88
C GLU A 127 -11.13 -39.89 -13.87
N LYS A 128 -9.82 -39.96 -14.13
CA LYS A 128 -8.94 -38.80 -14.23
C LYS A 128 -9.70 -37.78 -15.09
N PRO A 129 -10.07 -36.60 -14.56
CA PRO A 129 -10.92 -35.69 -15.30
C PRO A 129 -10.25 -35.48 -16.65
N ALA A 130 -10.94 -35.91 -17.71
CA ALA A 130 -10.42 -35.81 -19.05
C ALA A 130 -9.99 -34.36 -19.23
N ALA A 131 -8.70 -34.15 -19.51
CA ALA A 131 -8.15 -32.82 -19.72
C ALA A 131 -9.09 -32.09 -20.69
N PRO A 132 -9.57 -30.89 -20.34
CA PRO A 132 -10.60 -30.24 -21.14
C PRO A 132 -10.09 -30.17 -22.58
N LYS A 133 -10.87 -30.67 -23.55
CA LYS A 133 -10.55 -30.68 -24.99
C LYS A 133 -10.29 -29.28 -25.58
N ASN A 134 -10.36 -28.25 -24.73
CA ASN A 134 -10.22 -26.85 -25.04
C ASN A 134 -8.94 -26.24 -24.44
N ILE A 135 -7.89 -27.04 -24.17
CA ILE A 135 -6.55 -26.49 -23.81
C ILE A 135 -6.11 -25.45 -24.86
N GLY A 136 -6.36 -25.70 -26.14
CA GLY A 136 -6.07 -24.72 -27.21
C GLY A 136 -6.85 -23.41 -27.09
N LEU A 137 -8.09 -23.44 -26.58
CA LEU A 137 -8.90 -22.25 -26.36
C LEU A 137 -8.46 -21.48 -25.12
N VAL A 138 -8.08 -22.17 -24.03
CA VAL A 138 -7.55 -21.52 -22.82
C VAL A 138 -6.17 -20.93 -23.08
N VAL A 139 -5.29 -21.66 -23.77
CA VAL A 139 -3.98 -21.15 -24.21
C VAL A 139 -4.15 -20.00 -25.20
N GLY A 140 -5.09 -20.11 -26.13
CA GLY A 140 -5.45 -19.03 -27.06
C GLY A 140 -5.96 -17.79 -26.33
N LEU A 141 -6.84 -17.95 -25.35
CA LEU A 141 -7.36 -16.85 -24.54
C LEU A 141 -6.25 -16.20 -23.70
N CYS A 142 -5.38 -16.99 -23.08
CA CYS A 142 -4.22 -16.49 -22.33
C CYS A 142 -3.21 -15.76 -23.22
N LEU A 143 -2.99 -16.23 -24.46
CA LEU A 143 -2.13 -15.52 -25.41
C LEU A 143 -2.79 -14.22 -25.89
N VAL A 144 -4.10 -14.21 -26.11
CA VAL A 144 -4.83 -12.99 -26.46
C VAL A 144 -4.82 -12.00 -25.30
N THR A 145 -5.03 -12.42 -24.05
CA THR A 145 -4.95 -11.50 -22.90
C THR A 145 -3.52 -11.01 -22.65
N LEU A 146 -2.50 -11.85 -22.86
CA LEU A 146 -1.11 -11.40 -22.83
C LEU A 146 -0.79 -10.43 -23.96
N LEU A 147 -1.32 -10.63 -25.16
CA LEU A 147 -1.14 -9.72 -26.29
C LEU A 147 -1.92 -8.40 -26.11
N VAL A 148 -3.11 -8.44 -25.52
CA VAL A 148 -3.89 -7.25 -25.16
C VAL A 148 -3.23 -6.51 -24.01
N GLY A 149 -2.71 -7.22 -23.00
CA GLY A 149 -1.94 -6.66 -21.89
C GLY A 149 -0.63 -6.05 -22.36
N ALA A 150 0.14 -6.76 -23.19
CA ALA A 150 1.34 -6.24 -23.82
C ALA A 150 1.02 -5.08 -24.78
N GLY A 151 -0.11 -5.15 -25.47
CA GLY A 151 -0.64 -4.08 -26.31
C GLY A 151 -1.01 -2.85 -25.51
N LEU A 152 -1.68 -2.99 -24.35
CA LEU A 152 -2.03 -1.91 -23.42
C LEU A 152 -0.81 -1.35 -22.72
N VAL A 153 0.16 -2.16 -22.32
CA VAL A 153 1.44 -1.71 -21.77
C VAL A 153 2.23 -0.98 -22.85
N TYR A 154 2.30 -1.51 -24.07
CA TYR A 154 2.89 -0.82 -25.20
C TYR A 154 2.14 0.48 -25.48
N LEU A 155 0.82 0.50 -25.49
CA LEU A 155 0.03 1.71 -25.72
C LEU A 155 0.22 2.70 -24.56
N LEU A 156 0.23 2.30 -23.30
CA LEU A 156 0.43 3.21 -22.18
C LEU A 156 1.88 3.72 -22.14
N VAL A 157 2.88 2.86 -22.31
CA VAL A 157 4.30 3.25 -22.30
C VAL A 157 4.69 4.02 -23.56
N PHE A 158 4.19 3.66 -24.75
CA PHE A 158 4.50 4.36 -26.00
C PHE A 158 3.56 5.52 -26.33
N ARG A 159 2.28 5.52 -25.92
CA ARG A 159 1.42 6.72 -26.00
C ARG A 159 1.86 7.77 -25.00
N ASN A 160 2.41 7.35 -23.85
CA ASN A 160 3.09 8.28 -22.94
C ASN A 160 4.53 8.63 -23.36
N ARG A 161 5.03 8.08 -24.48
CA ARG A 161 6.20 8.59 -25.22
C ARG A 161 5.82 9.44 -26.44
N GLY A 162 4.52 9.50 -26.75
CA GLY A 162 3.93 10.41 -27.75
C GLY A 162 3.43 11.72 -27.14
N GLY A 163 3.27 11.78 -25.82
CA GLY A 163 3.35 13.04 -25.07
C GLY A 163 4.82 13.39 -24.91
N SER A 164 5.19 14.61 -25.29
CA SER A 164 6.52 15.22 -25.11
C SER A 164 7.28 14.68 -23.90
N GLY A 165 8.58 14.40 -24.06
CA GLY A 165 9.51 14.10 -22.96
C GLY A 165 9.72 15.27 -22.00
N ALA A 166 8.63 15.89 -21.55
CA ALA A 166 8.59 16.82 -20.45
C ALA A 166 8.72 16.01 -19.17
N GLU A 167 9.81 16.26 -18.46
CA GLU A 167 10.03 15.84 -17.09
C GLU A 167 8.81 16.19 -16.22
N SER A 168 8.44 15.32 -15.27
CA SER A 168 7.26 15.59 -14.44
C SER A 168 7.46 16.87 -13.62
N PRO A 169 6.40 17.64 -13.32
CA PRO A 169 6.53 18.86 -12.51
C PRO A 169 7.28 18.63 -11.20
N VAL A 170 7.06 17.48 -10.55
CA VAL A 170 7.75 17.06 -9.32
C VAL A 170 9.25 16.84 -9.55
N ALA A 171 9.65 16.20 -10.66
CA ALA A 171 11.06 15.99 -10.97
C ALA A 171 11.77 17.32 -11.24
N VAL A 172 11.15 18.20 -12.02
CA VAL A 172 11.65 19.57 -12.26
C VAL A 172 11.76 20.34 -10.95
N ALA A 173 10.75 20.28 -10.08
CA ALA A 173 10.76 20.92 -8.77
C ALA A 173 11.93 20.44 -7.89
N HIS A 174 12.16 19.13 -7.84
CA HIS A 174 13.26 18.56 -7.09
C HIS A 174 14.63 19.04 -7.61
N ASP A 175 14.80 19.13 -8.93
CA ASP A 175 16.04 19.62 -9.52
C ASP A 175 16.24 21.12 -9.29
N LEU A 176 15.18 21.92 -9.31
CA LEU A 176 15.23 23.33 -8.94
C LEU A 176 15.63 23.51 -7.46
N SER A 177 15.04 22.75 -6.55
CA SER A 177 15.42 22.78 -5.12
C SER A 177 16.89 22.44 -4.88
N ARG A 178 17.49 21.55 -5.69
CA ARG A 178 18.92 21.22 -5.59
C ARG A 178 19.84 22.32 -6.13
N GLN A 179 19.38 23.06 -7.13
CA GLN A 179 20.17 24.09 -7.81
C GLN A 179 19.99 25.48 -7.20
N ALA A 180 18.91 25.70 -6.44
CA ALA A 180 18.60 26.99 -5.83
C ALA A 180 19.70 27.44 -4.85
N PRO A 181 20.08 28.73 -4.87
CA PRO A 181 21.13 29.26 -4.00
C PRO A 181 20.66 29.24 -2.54
N ARG A 182 21.44 28.57 -1.70
CA ARG A 182 21.25 28.56 -0.24
C ARG A 182 21.89 29.80 0.38
N THR A 183 21.25 30.31 1.42
CA THR A 183 21.78 31.38 2.24
C THR A 183 22.95 30.85 3.05
N ASP A 184 24.11 31.50 2.91
CA ASP A 184 25.25 31.29 3.81
C ASP A 184 25.11 32.22 5.02
N PHE A 185 24.46 31.72 6.06
CA PHE A 185 24.24 32.45 7.31
C PHE A 185 25.54 32.81 8.02
N SER A 186 26.58 31.95 7.91
CA SER A 186 27.87 32.20 8.54
C SER A 186 28.60 33.38 7.90
N ALA A 187 28.55 33.48 6.56
CA ALA A 187 29.09 34.62 5.83
C ALA A 187 28.33 35.93 6.12
N GLN A 188 27.07 35.86 6.54
CA GLN A 188 26.26 37.00 6.97
C GLN A 188 26.46 37.38 8.44
N GLY A 189 27.35 36.68 9.17
CA GLY A 189 27.61 36.92 10.58
C GLY A 189 26.51 36.42 11.52
N GLN A 190 25.63 35.54 11.03
CA GLN A 190 24.61 34.87 11.82
C GLN A 190 25.08 33.47 12.24
N GLU A 191 24.46 32.92 13.28
CA GLU A 191 24.71 31.54 13.69
C GLU A 191 24.23 30.58 12.59
N ALA A 192 24.97 29.50 12.35
CA ALA A 192 24.58 28.51 11.35
C ALA A 192 23.32 27.75 11.82
N PRO A 193 22.32 27.54 10.95
CA PRO A 193 21.14 26.76 11.31
C PRO A 193 21.51 25.31 11.60
N ILE A 194 20.79 24.67 12.54
CA ILE A 194 20.93 23.24 12.82
C ILE A 194 20.39 22.38 11.68
N SER A 195 19.49 22.93 10.88
CA SER A 195 18.91 22.27 9.70
C SER A 195 18.52 23.31 8.66
N GLN A 196 18.83 23.02 7.40
CA GLN A 196 18.54 23.89 6.27
C GLN A 196 18.02 23.07 5.09
N PHE A 197 16.77 23.32 4.69
CA PHE A 197 16.08 22.60 3.63
C PHE A 197 15.70 23.55 2.49
N MET A 198 15.48 22.97 1.31
CA MET A 198 14.98 23.69 0.15
C MET A 198 13.86 22.87 -0.46
N THR A 199 12.69 23.49 -0.62
CA THR A 199 11.54 22.87 -1.25
C THR A 199 11.00 23.77 -2.34
N THR A 200 10.45 23.17 -3.40
CA THR A 200 9.89 23.88 -4.53
C THR A 200 8.55 23.25 -4.88
N TYR A 201 7.50 24.07 -4.92
CA TYR A 201 6.26 23.73 -5.58
C TYR A 201 6.35 24.09 -7.07
N MET A 202 5.81 23.23 -7.92
CA MET A 202 5.57 23.49 -9.34
C MET A 202 4.12 23.17 -9.68
N ILE A 203 3.50 24.00 -10.51
CA ILE A 203 2.15 23.75 -10.99
C ILE A 203 2.02 22.37 -11.64
N GLY A 204 0.99 21.63 -11.23
CA GLY A 204 0.83 20.21 -11.58
C GLY A 204 1.25 19.24 -10.49
N ASP A 205 1.90 19.71 -9.42
CA ASP A 205 2.08 18.94 -8.20
C ASP A 205 0.86 19.11 -7.26
N ASP A 206 -0.23 18.44 -7.59
CA ASP A 206 -1.51 18.57 -6.88
C ASP A 206 -1.53 17.93 -5.48
N LEU A 207 -0.43 17.28 -5.09
CA LEU A 207 -0.22 16.58 -3.82
C LEU A 207 1.00 17.12 -3.05
N TYR A 208 1.48 18.32 -3.40
CA TYR A 208 2.62 18.94 -2.75
C TYR A 208 2.39 19.11 -1.23
N ASP A 209 3.20 18.40 -0.45
CA ASP A 209 3.22 18.36 1.02
C ASP A 209 4.57 17.80 1.48
N ASP A 210 5.57 18.68 1.52
CA ASP A 210 6.94 18.33 1.91
C ASP A 210 7.13 18.48 3.42
N SER A 211 7.65 17.44 4.08
CA SER A 211 8.01 17.46 5.50
C SER A 211 9.48 17.07 5.73
N PHE A 212 10.10 17.70 6.73
CA PHE A 212 11.52 17.58 7.03
C PHE A 212 11.72 17.42 8.53
N SER A 213 12.37 16.32 8.93
CA SER A 213 12.77 16.09 10.31
C SER A 213 13.92 17.01 10.71
N ILE A 214 13.81 17.61 11.90
CA ILE A 214 14.82 18.46 12.50
C ILE A 214 15.50 17.65 13.61
N ASP A 215 16.73 17.23 13.35
CA ASP A 215 17.54 16.47 14.28
C ASP A 215 18.72 17.31 14.80
N SER A 216 19.12 17.08 16.04
CA SER A 216 20.34 17.66 16.59
C SER A 216 21.59 17.08 15.91
N PRO A 217 22.77 17.73 16.03
CA PRO A 217 24.03 17.18 15.54
C PRO A 217 24.39 15.80 16.10
N THR A 218 23.79 15.40 17.23
CA THR A 218 23.96 14.06 17.83
C THR A 218 22.91 13.04 17.36
N GLY A 219 21.99 13.43 16.47
CA GLY A 219 20.90 12.59 15.94
C GLY A 219 19.67 12.49 16.86
N GLU A 220 19.50 13.42 17.81
CA GLU A 220 18.27 13.49 18.60
C GLU A 220 17.19 14.24 17.83
N PHE A 221 16.00 13.67 17.72
CA PHE A 221 14.84 14.37 17.16
C PHE A 221 14.44 15.57 18.02
N LEU A 222 14.42 16.76 17.40
CA LEU A 222 14.05 18.04 18.03
C LEU A 222 12.66 18.51 17.57
N GLY A 223 12.26 18.19 16.34
CA GLY A 223 10.99 18.63 15.77
C GLY A 223 10.86 18.30 14.29
N GLU A 224 9.85 18.86 13.65
CA GLU A 224 9.61 18.70 12.21
C GLU A 224 9.09 20.02 11.63
N CYS A 225 9.47 20.33 10.39
CA CYS A 225 8.89 21.44 9.66
C CYS A 225 8.49 21.02 8.25
N GLY A 226 7.60 21.78 7.63
CA GLY A 226 7.13 21.44 6.29
C GLY A 226 6.37 22.56 5.60
N VAL A 227 6.05 22.28 4.34
CA VAL A 227 5.27 23.15 3.48
C VAL A 227 4.25 22.30 2.72
N GLY A 228 2.98 22.67 2.83
CA GLY A 228 1.88 21.97 2.15
C GLY A 228 0.91 22.92 1.46
N ILE A 229 0.12 22.38 0.53
CA ILE A 229 -0.99 23.11 -0.10
C ILE A 229 -2.07 23.40 0.95
N SER A 230 -2.34 24.67 1.21
CA SER A 230 -3.42 25.06 2.13
C SER A 230 -4.73 25.32 1.39
N ASP A 231 -4.68 25.88 0.18
CA ASP A 231 -5.90 26.15 -0.58
C ASP A 231 -5.68 26.30 -2.09
N THR A 232 -6.78 26.18 -2.83
CA THR A 232 -6.80 26.27 -4.30
C THR A 232 -7.91 27.20 -4.79
N ILE A 233 -7.75 27.76 -5.97
CA ILE A 233 -8.74 28.63 -6.62
C ILE A 233 -9.20 28.04 -7.96
N GLY A 234 -10.46 28.28 -8.32
CA GLY A 234 -11.01 27.84 -9.60
C GLY A 234 -11.35 26.34 -9.61
N VAL A 235 -11.48 25.80 -10.82
CA VAL A 235 -11.82 24.39 -11.07
C VAL A 235 -10.96 23.83 -12.19
N GLY A 236 -10.69 22.52 -12.15
CA GLY A 236 -9.95 21.80 -13.18
C GLY A 236 -8.54 21.39 -12.76
N ASP A 237 -7.92 20.57 -13.61
CA ASP A 237 -6.56 20.07 -13.43
C ASP A 237 -5.59 20.80 -14.40
N PRO A 238 -4.35 21.10 -13.97
CA PRO A 238 -3.84 20.92 -12.61
C PRO A 238 -4.46 21.94 -11.64
N LYS A 239 -4.53 21.58 -10.35
CA LYS A 239 -5.08 22.47 -9.31
C LYS A 239 -4.28 23.77 -9.26
N LYS A 240 -4.98 24.89 -9.16
CA LYS A 240 -4.38 26.21 -9.05
C LYS A 240 -4.23 26.58 -7.59
N VAL A 241 -3.06 26.29 -7.01
CA VAL A 241 -2.78 26.53 -5.59
C VAL A 241 -2.70 28.04 -5.33
N THR A 242 -3.47 28.53 -4.36
CA THR A 242 -3.56 29.96 -4.01
C THR A 242 -2.93 30.30 -2.66
N ALA A 243 -2.68 29.29 -1.83
CA ALA A 243 -2.04 29.43 -0.54
C ALA A 243 -1.31 28.15 -0.12
N PHE A 244 -0.19 28.33 0.59
CA PHE A 244 0.60 27.28 1.22
C PHE A 244 0.62 27.46 2.72
N GLU A 245 0.65 26.37 3.47
CA GLU A 245 0.93 26.39 4.90
C GLU A 245 2.38 26.03 5.13
N VAL A 246 3.09 26.90 5.85
CA VAL A 246 4.42 26.64 6.41
C VAL A 246 4.19 26.36 7.89
N TRP A 247 4.69 25.23 8.37
CA TRP A 247 4.44 24.79 9.74
C TRP A 247 5.73 24.35 10.43
N LEU A 248 5.74 24.51 11.75
CA LEU A 248 6.82 24.09 12.65
C LEU A 248 6.21 23.35 13.84
N PHE A 249 6.66 22.11 14.02
CA PHE A 249 6.40 21.28 15.18
C PHE A 249 7.69 21.15 16.01
N ASP A 250 7.56 21.28 17.32
CA ASP A 250 8.65 21.16 18.28
C ASP A 250 8.31 20.02 19.24
N LYS A 251 9.26 19.12 19.49
CA LYS A 251 9.07 17.98 20.41
C LYS A 251 8.72 18.42 21.83
N ASN A 252 9.17 19.60 22.25
CA ASN A 252 8.92 20.17 23.57
C ASN A 252 7.67 21.06 23.64
N ASP A 253 6.94 21.20 22.52
CA ASP A 253 5.71 21.97 22.42
C ASP A 253 4.56 21.06 21.97
N ILE A 254 3.37 21.23 22.55
CA ILE A 254 2.19 20.44 22.15
C ILE A 254 1.47 21.06 20.96
N GLN A 255 1.82 22.28 20.56
CA GLN A 255 1.19 23.00 19.47
C GLN A 255 2.12 23.09 18.26
N THR A 256 1.56 22.85 17.08
CA THR A 256 2.21 23.17 15.81
C THR A 256 1.90 24.62 15.48
N ILE A 257 2.94 25.39 15.19
CA ILE A 257 2.80 26.78 14.74
C ILE A 257 2.71 26.77 13.22
N THR A 258 1.67 27.40 12.68
CA THR A 258 1.40 27.42 11.23
C THR A 258 1.21 28.85 10.76
N LYS A 259 1.87 29.19 9.65
CA LYS A 259 1.65 30.43 8.90
C LYS A 259 1.21 30.09 7.48
N VAL A 260 0.22 30.81 6.98
CA VAL A 260 -0.35 30.56 5.66
C VAL A 260 0.18 31.61 4.69
N VAL A 261 1.10 31.21 3.82
CA VAL A 261 1.67 32.04 2.75
C VAL A 261 0.71 32.08 1.58
N MET A 262 0.16 33.26 1.29
CA MET A 262 -0.97 33.47 0.39
C MET A 262 -0.57 34.27 -0.84
N SER A 263 -1.20 33.98 -1.97
CA SER A 263 -1.12 34.84 -3.15
C SER A 263 -1.69 36.25 -2.84
N PRO A 264 -1.23 37.31 -3.54
CA PRO A 264 -1.77 38.65 -3.34
C PRO A 264 -3.29 38.74 -3.50
N HIS A 265 -3.87 37.97 -4.43
CA HIS A 265 -5.33 37.91 -4.59
C HIS A 265 -6.00 37.30 -3.35
N ALA A 266 -5.49 36.16 -2.86
CA ALA A 266 -6.04 35.48 -1.70
C ALA A 266 -5.97 36.36 -0.43
N MET A 267 -4.91 37.16 -0.28
CA MET A 267 -4.78 38.08 0.87
C MET A 267 -5.78 39.24 0.83
N ASN A 268 -6.11 39.71 -0.37
CA ASN A 268 -7.02 40.83 -0.58
C ASN A 268 -8.50 40.41 -0.64
N ASP A 269 -8.79 39.12 -0.80
CA ASP A 269 -10.15 38.57 -0.72
C ASP A 269 -10.52 38.23 0.74
N SER A 270 -11.53 38.92 1.28
CA SER A 270 -11.94 38.75 2.67
C SER A 270 -12.50 37.36 2.99
N ALA A 271 -13.12 36.68 2.03
CA ALA A 271 -13.67 35.35 2.22
C ALA A 271 -12.59 34.28 2.20
N ILE A 272 -11.59 34.41 1.31
CA ILE A 272 -10.42 33.54 1.30
C ILE A 272 -9.60 33.73 2.57
N ARG A 273 -9.27 34.97 2.92
CA ARG A 273 -8.48 35.28 4.11
C ARG A 273 -9.13 34.77 5.39
N ALA A 274 -10.43 35.01 5.61
CA ALA A 274 -11.14 34.53 6.80
C ALA A 274 -11.13 33.00 6.93
N ARG A 275 -11.18 32.26 5.80
CA ARG A 275 -11.07 30.80 5.81
C ARG A 275 -9.67 30.35 6.21
N LEU A 276 -8.64 31.02 5.72
CA LEU A 276 -7.24 30.65 5.97
C LEU A 276 -6.72 31.11 7.34
N GLU A 277 -7.31 32.16 7.92
CA GLU A 277 -7.06 32.58 9.31
C GLU A 277 -7.34 31.45 10.33
N SER A 278 -8.27 30.54 10.03
CA SER A 278 -8.52 29.38 10.89
C SER A 278 -7.43 28.29 10.83
N LYS A 279 -6.57 28.32 9.80
CA LYS A 279 -5.48 27.35 9.61
C LYS A 279 -4.14 27.86 10.15
N GLY A 280 -3.92 29.15 10.12
CA GLY A 280 -2.70 29.79 10.60
C GLY A 280 -2.70 31.29 10.33
N GLU A 281 -1.62 31.97 10.73
CA GLU A 281 -1.47 33.42 10.51
C GLU A 281 -1.32 33.70 9.00
N PRO A 282 -2.21 34.51 8.39
CA PRO A 282 -2.12 34.86 6.97
C PRO A 282 -0.92 35.76 6.68
N ILE A 283 -0.10 35.38 5.70
CA ILE A 283 1.07 36.14 5.23
C ILE A 283 0.99 36.29 3.72
N GLU A 284 1.07 37.52 3.20
CA GLU A 284 1.15 37.74 1.75
C GLU A 284 2.54 37.33 1.26
N VAL A 285 2.62 36.60 0.15
CA VAL A 285 3.89 36.21 -0.45
C VAL A 285 4.54 37.39 -1.17
N GLU A 286 5.84 37.57 -0.97
CA GLU A 286 6.67 38.52 -1.75
C GLU A 286 8.04 37.87 -1.99
N ALA A 287 8.73 38.28 -3.05
CA ALA A 287 10.09 37.82 -3.32
C ALA A 287 11.04 38.22 -2.17
N ASP A 288 11.96 37.33 -1.80
CA ASP A 288 12.91 37.49 -0.68
C ASP A 288 12.29 37.71 0.71
N LYS A 289 10.96 37.61 0.84
CA LYS A 289 10.28 37.71 2.12
C LYS A 289 10.71 36.57 3.05
N ARG A 290 10.91 36.91 4.32
CA ARG A 290 11.23 35.96 5.39
C ARG A 290 10.05 35.85 6.33
N VAL A 291 9.57 34.62 6.52
CA VAL A 291 8.47 34.29 7.40
C VAL A 291 9.05 33.51 8.58
N VAL A 292 8.88 34.06 9.79
CA VAL A 292 9.43 33.46 11.01
C VAL A 292 8.33 32.75 11.79
N LEU A 293 8.61 31.51 12.19
CA LEU A 293 7.78 30.69 13.06
C LEU A 293 8.61 30.35 14.31
N GLU A 294 8.05 30.58 15.49
CA GLU A 294 8.73 30.33 16.76
C GLU A 294 7.90 29.41 17.64
N THR A 295 8.54 28.37 18.17
CA THR A 295 7.98 27.51 19.21
C THR A 295 8.69 27.79 20.55
N ALA A 296 8.50 26.89 21.52
CA ALA A 296 9.22 26.92 22.79
C ALA A 296 10.75 26.84 22.63
N THR A 297 11.26 25.95 21.76
CA THR A 297 12.70 25.64 21.66
C THR A 297 13.27 25.76 20.25
N LEU A 298 12.46 26.02 19.23
CA LEU A 298 12.90 26.15 17.84
C LEU A 298 12.43 27.48 17.22
N VAL A 299 13.23 27.99 16.30
CA VAL A 299 12.88 29.10 15.41
C VAL A 299 13.12 28.64 13.98
N LEU A 300 12.08 28.69 13.15
CA LEU A 300 12.15 28.45 11.71
C LEU A 300 12.03 29.78 10.98
N GLU A 301 12.96 30.04 10.07
CA GLU A 301 12.84 31.07 9.05
C GLU A 301 12.59 30.42 7.69
N ALA A 302 11.46 30.76 7.07
CA ALA A 302 11.14 30.39 5.71
C ALA A 302 11.36 31.61 4.79
N ARG A 303 12.35 31.53 3.89
CA ARG A 303 12.66 32.58 2.92
C ARG A 303 12.12 32.20 1.55
N VAL A 304 11.42 33.14 0.90
CA VAL A 304 11.01 33.02 -0.50
C VAL A 304 12.22 33.23 -1.41
N VAL A 305 12.71 32.14 -2.01
CA VAL A 305 13.89 32.15 -2.88
C VAL A 305 13.50 32.44 -4.33
N ASP A 306 12.39 31.86 -4.77
CA ASP A 306 11.84 32.09 -6.10
C ASP A 306 10.32 32.11 -6.05
N LEU A 307 9.72 32.99 -6.84
CA LEU A 307 8.29 33.24 -6.85
C LEU A 307 7.86 33.49 -8.29
N ASN A 308 7.01 32.62 -8.81
CA ASN A 308 6.34 32.83 -10.08
C ASN A 308 4.84 32.62 -9.90
N LEU A 309 4.07 33.68 -10.11
CA LEU A 309 2.61 33.64 -10.06
C LEU A 309 2.06 33.34 -11.46
N GLY A 310 1.05 32.48 -11.52
CA GLY A 310 0.41 32.14 -12.78
C GLY A 310 -0.52 33.24 -13.26
N GLY A 311 -0.65 33.33 -14.60
CA GLY A 311 -1.60 34.21 -15.27
C GLY A 311 -2.63 33.42 -16.10
N GLY A 312 -3.66 34.09 -16.60
CA GLY A 312 -4.63 33.48 -17.51
C GLY A 312 -6.06 33.90 -17.23
N ALA A 313 -6.99 32.93 -17.26
CA ALA A 313 -8.42 33.17 -17.13
C ALA A 313 -8.89 33.37 -15.67
N LEU A 314 -8.03 33.08 -14.68
CA LEU A 314 -8.28 33.37 -13.28
C LEU A 314 -7.87 34.82 -12.94
N PRO A 315 -8.35 35.37 -11.80
CA PRO A 315 -7.92 36.69 -11.36
C PRO A 315 -6.39 36.83 -11.34
N GLU A 316 -5.88 38.02 -11.60
CA GLU A 316 -4.43 38.25 -11.59
C GLU A 316 -3.83 37.97 -10.20
N ASN A 317 -2.60 37.45 -10.18
CA ASN A 317 -1.87 37.14 -8.94
C ASN A 317 -2.64 36.22 -7.99
N SER A 318 -3.41 35.26 -8.53
CA SER A 318 -4.30 34.40 -7.75
C SER A 318 -3.80 33.01 -7.46
N TYR A 319 -2.77 32.54 -8.15
CA TYR A 319 -2.21 31.22 -7.91
C TYR A 319 -0.72 31.18 -8.28
N PHE A 320 -0.05 30.14 -7.81
CA PHE A 320 1.38 29.94 -8.02
C PHE A 320 1.63 29.03 -9.22
N ASP A 321 2.52 29.44 -10.11
CA ASP A 321 3.13 28.54 -11.10
C ASP A 321 4.35 27.84 -10.49
N ARG A 322 5.11 28.58 -9.66
CA ARG A 322 6.27 28.07 -8.92
C ARG A 322 6.49 28.86 -7.62
N LEU A 323 6.85 28.16 -6.56
CA LEU A 323 7.30 28.76 -5.31
C LEU A 323 8.45 27.93 -4.76
N THR A 324 9.61 28.55 -4.53
CA THR A 324 10.74 27.92 -3.86
C THR A 324 10.95 28.56 -2.49
N LEU A 325 10.98 27.73 -1.45
CA LEU A 325 11.21 28.14 -0.07
C LEU A 325 12.48 27.49 0.47
N GLU A 326 13.31 28.33 1.07
CA GLU A 326 14.42 27.91 1.92
C GLU A 326 13.95 27.92 3.37
N LEU A 327 14.08 26.78 4.05
CA LEU A 327 13.71 26.62 5.46
C LEU A 327 14.99 26.50 6.27
N ALA A 328 15.26 27.43 7.17
CA ALA A 328 16.40 27.40 8.07
C ALA A 328 15.93 27.39 9.52
N VAL A 329 16.45 26.45 10.31
CA VAL A 329 16.00 26.22 11.70
C VAL A 329 17.14 26.41 12.67
N TRP A 330 16.87 27.11 13.77
CA TRP A 330 17.78 27.29 14.90
C TRP A 330 17.12 26.84 16.21
N PRO A 331 17.90 26.38 17.20
CA PRO A 331 17.43 26.34 18.57
C PRO A 331 17.14 27.76 19.05
N LYS A 332 16.04 27.94 19.74
CA LYS A 332 15.71 29.20 20.39
C LYS A 332 16.59 29.36 21.62
N THR A 333 17.63 30.18 21.51
CA THR A 333 18.49 30.49 22.66
C THR A 333 17.66 31.27 23.67
N SER A 334 17.49 30.72 24.87
CA SER A 334 16.83 31.40 25.99
C SER A 334 17.56 32.71 26.26
N ALA A 335 16.87 33.84 26.11
CA ALA A 335 17.35 35.12 26.62
C ALA A 335 17.29 35.15 28.16
#